data_AF-A0A5Q3L697-F1
#
_entry.id   AF-A0A5Q3L697-F1
#
_cell.length_a   1.000
_cell.length_b   1.000
_cell.length_c   1.000
_cell.angle_alpha   90.00
_cell.angle_beta   90.00
_cell.angle_gamma   90.00
#
_symmetry.space_group_name_H-M   'P 1'
#
loop_
_entity.id
_entity.type
_entity.pdbx_description
1 polymer ?
#
loop_
_entity_poly.entity_id
_entity_poly.type
_entity_poly.pdbx_seq_one_letter_code
_entity_poly.pdbx_strand_id
1 'polypeptide(L)'
;MQIYGPGPVHGPQSVNPSHLQRAQQSQASQPAALPKDEVQLSEMGQMLDGISQIPDIRQERVDQIRQQIAQGTYDTPERLGLALDNLLDEMI
;
A
#
# COMPACT_ATOMS: atom_id res chain seq x y z
N MET A 1 -81.41 31.05 -1.92
CA MET A 1 -80.30 30.12 -1.68
C MET A 1 -79.14 30.58 -2.55
N GLN A 2 -78.20 31.36 -1.99
CA GLN A 2 -77.00 31.82 -2.68
C GLN A 2 -75.81 31.01 -2.16
N ILE A 3 -75.22 30.18 -3.02
CA ILE A 3 -73.97 29.47 -2.74
C ILE A 3 -72.81 30.30 -3.30
N TYR A 4 -71.94 30.79 -2.42
CA TYR A 4 -70.68 31.43 -2.82
C TYR A 4 -69.66 30.33 -3.16
N GLY A 5 -69.02 30.44 -4.33
CA GLY A 5 -67.95 29.54 -4.76
C GLY A 5 -66.66 29.74 -3.96
N PRO A 6 -65.71 28.78 -4.02
CA PRO A 6 -64.48 28.82 -3.24
C PRO A 6 -63.59 30.01 -3.65
N GLY A 7 -63.08 30.74 -2.64
CA GLY A 7 -62.24 31.93 -2.80
C GLY A 7 -60.87 31.66 -3.43
N PRO A 8 -60.12 32.71 -3.80
CA PRO A 8 -58.86 32.57 -4.52
C PRO A 8 -57.78 31.89 -3.68
N VAL A 9 -57.14 30.88 -4.26
CA VAL A 9 -56.04 30.13 -3.66
C VAL A 9 -54.74 30.90 -3.92
N HIS A 10 -54.04 31.32 -2.86
CA HIS A 10 -52.74 31.99 -3.00
C HIS A 10 -51.68 31.01 -3.50
N GLY A 11 -50.83 31.46 -4.43
CA GLY A 11 -49.71 30.69 -4.97
C GLY A 11 -48.55 30.55 -3.97
N PRO A 12 -47.59 29.64 -4.24
CA PRO A 12 -46.48 29.37 -3.32
C PRO A 12 -45.57 30.58 -3.17
N GLN A 13 -45.29 30.98 -1.92
CA GLN A 13 -44.31 32.03 -1.62
C GLN A 13 -42.92 31.42 -1.40
N SER A 14 -41.89 32.06 -1.96
CA SER A 14 -40.50 31.66 -1.78
C SER A 14 -39.94 32.11 -0.45
N VAL A 15 -39.18 31.24 0.22
CA VAL A 15 -38.54 31.51 1.51
C VAL A 15 -37.17 32.15 1.28
N ASN A 16 -36.98 33.39 1.75
CA ASN A 16 -35.71 34.10 1.65
C ASN A 16 -34.83 33.81 2.88
N PRO A 17 -33.58 33.32 2.72
CA PRO A 17 -32.67 33.14 3.84
C PRO A 17 -32.18 34.49 4.35
N SER A 18 -32.38 34.74 5.64
CA SER A 18 -31.91 35.92 6.34
C SER A 18 -30.37 35.94 6.36
N HIS A 19 -29.81 37.00 5.78
CA HIS A 19 -28.39 37.34 5.82
C HIS A 19 -27.86 37.32 7.27
N LEU A 20 -26.93 36.40 7.56
CA LEU A 20 -25.90 36.64 8.56
C LEU A 20 -24.72 37.30 7.85
N GLN A 21 -24.66 38.62 8.05
CA GLN A 21 -23.57 39.49 7.67
C GLN A 21 -22.25 38.97 8.25
N ARG A 22 -21.37 38.50 7.37
CA ARG A 22 -19.95 38.82 7.30
C ARG A 22 -19.38 39.57 8.52
N ALA A 23 -18.78 38.82 9.44
CA ALA A 23 -17.66 39.30 10.24
C ALA A 23 -16.41 38.52 9.83
N GLN A 24 -15.38 39.27 9.47
CA GLN A 24 -14.10 38.83 8.94
C GLN A 24 -13.42 37.79 9.83
N GLN A 25 -13.22 36.59 9.32
CA GLN A 25 -12.03 35.81 9.62
C GLN A 25 -11.54 35.25 8.30
N SER A 26 -10.54 35.92 7.73
CA SER A 26 -9.62 35.36 6.77
C SER A 26 -8.83 34.24 7.46
N GLN A 27 -9.50 33.11 7.70
CA GLN A 27 -8.81 31.84 7.86
C GLN A 27 -8.26 31.51 6.48
N ALA A 28 -6.93 31.60 6.35
CA ALA A 28 -6.20 31.01 5.25
C ALA A 28 -6.85 29.67 4.93
N SER A 29 -7.32 29.53 3.70
CA SER A 29 -7.91 28.30 3.20
C SER A 29 -6.88 27.21 3.42
N GLN A 30 -7.01 26.46 4.52
CA GLN A 30 -6.29 25.21 4.65
C GLN A 30 -6.73 24.39 3.44
N PRO A 31 -5.81 23.98 2.55
CA PRO A 31 -6.20 23.10 1.47
C PRO A 31 -6.89 21.92 2.14
N ALA A 32 -8.16 21.71 1.79
CA ALA A 32 -8.94 20.59 2.30
C ALA A 32 -8.06 19.36 2.14
N ALA A 33 -7.65 18.77 3.27
CA ALA A 33 -6.79 17.61 3.27
C ALA A 33 -7.47 16.58 2.37
N LEU A 34 -6.85 16.28 1.23
CA LEU A 34 -7.36 15.25 0.34
C LEU A 34 -7.56 13.98 1.17
N PRO A 35 -8.66 13.23 0.97
CA PRO A 35 -8.85 11.96 1.65
C PRO A 35 -7.59 11.11 1.41
N LYS A 36 -6.84 10.86 2.49
CA LYS A 36 -5.67 9.99 2.45
C LYS A 36 -6.22 8.56 2.43
N ASP A 37 -6.02 7.90 1.30
CA ASP A 37 -6.27 6.47 1.19
C ASP A 37 -5.20 5.75 2.03
N GLU A 38 -5.62 5.18 3.16
CA GLU A 38 -4.73 4.46 4.08
C GLU A 38 -4.96 2.97 3.89
N VAL A 39 -3.90 2.27 3.45
CA VAL A 39 -3.91 0.82 3.28
C VAL A 39 -3.27 0.18 4.50
N GLN A 40 -4.05 -0.56 5.29
CA GLN A 40 -3.53 -1.31 6.44
C GLN A 40 -2.97 -2.65 5.97
N LEU A 41 -1.63 -2.78 5.96
CA LEU A 41 -0.98 -4.06 5.65
C LEU A 41 -0.88 -4.92 6.91
N SER A 42 -1.30 -6.17 6.81
CA SER A 42 -1.16 -7.14 7.90
C SER A 42 0.32 -7.35 8.26
N GLU A 43 0.59 -7.70 9.51
CA GLU A 43 1.94 -7.97 10.01
C GLU A 43 2.66 -9.04 9.15
N MET A 44 1.94 -10.09 8.75
CA MET A 44 2.45 -11.11 7.82
C MET A 44 2.75 -10.55 6.41
N GLY A 45 1.96 -9.60 5.91
CA GLY A 45 2.21 -8.94 4.63
C GLY A 45 3.49 -8.10 4.64
N GLN A 46 3.77 -7.42 5.76
CA GLN A 46 5.01 -6.67 5.94
C GLN A 46 6.25 -7.59 5.96
N MET A 47 6.13 -8.78 6.58
CA MET A 47 7.21 -9.78 6.60
C MET A 47 7.49 -10.37 5.21
N LEU A 48 6.45 -10.68 4.44
CA LEU A 48 6.56 -11.21 3.07
C LEU A 48 7.17 -10.18 2.10
N ASP A 49 6.85 -8.90 2.28
CA ASP A 49 7.46 -7.82 1.50
C ASP A 49 8.97 -7.72 1.77
N GLY A 50 9.39 -7.86 3.03
CA GLY A 50 10.81 -7.92 3.40
C GLY A 50 11.56 -9.10 2.76
N ILE A 51 10.89 -10.25 2.58
CA ILE A 51 11.46 -11.41 1.87
C ILE A 51 11.59 -11.12 0.37
N SER A 52 10.62 -10.41 -0.21
CA SER A 52 10.62 -10.02 -1.63
C SER A 52 11.72 -9.00 -1.97
N GLN A 53 12.19 -8.25 -0.97
CA GLN A 53 13.32 -7.32 -1.11
C GLN A 53 14.68 -8.02 -1.04
N ILE A 54 14.73 -9.31 -0.69
CA ILE A 54 15.97 -10.08 -0.72
C ILE A 54 16.36 -10.30 -2.18
N PRO A 55 17.60 -9.93 -2.59
CA PRO A 55 18.02 -10.15 -3.97
C PRO A 55 18.00 -11.64 -4.30
N ASP A 56 17.47 -11.97 -5.49
CA ASP A 56 17.41 -13.34 -6.02
C ASP A 56 18.77 -14.04 -5.96
N ILE A 57 19.84 -13.27 -6.12
CA ILE A 57 21.22 -13.73 -6.11
C ILE A 57 22.04 -12.93 -5.10
N ARG A 58 22.65 -13.62 -4.14
CA ARG A 58 23.62 -13.05 -3.20
C ARG A 58 25.00 -12.94 -3.86
N GLN A 59 25.18 -11.91 -4.69
CA GLN A 59 26.40 -11.71 -5.51
C GLN A 59 27.70 -11.79 -4.69
N GLU A 60 27.75 -11.20 -3.50
CA GLU A 60 28.92 -11.26 -2.60
C GLU A 60 29.36 -12.70 -2.30
N ARG A 61 28.40 -13.59 -1.98
CA ARG A 61 28.69 -15.01 -1.71
C ARG A 61 29.18 -15.71 -2.97
N VAL A 62 28.60 -15.38 -4.13
CA VAL A 62 29.01 -15.95 -5.42
C VAL A 62 30.46 -15.57 -5.73
N ASP A 63 30.83 -14.31 -5.55
CA ASP A 63 32.18 -13.83 -5.82
C ASP A 63 33.20 -14.42 -4.84
N GLN A 64 32.84 -14.55 -3.56
CA GLN A 64 33.67 -15.23 -2.57
C GLN A 64 33.93 -16.70 -2.96
N ILE A 65 32.89 -17.42 -3.37
CA ILE A 65 33.01 -18.82 -3.80
C ILE A 65 33.86 -18.93 -5.06
N ARG A 66 33.66 -18.05 -6.05
CA ARG A 66 34.48 -18.00 -7.27
C ARG A 66 35.96 -17.81 -6.94
N GLN A 67 36.29 -16.94 -5.98
CA GLN A 67 37.66 -16.76 -5.52
C GLN A 67 38.22 -18.02 -4.85
N GLN A 68 37.45 -18.71 -4.00
CA GLN A 68 37.87 -19.97 -3.39
C GLN A 68 38.15 -21.06 -4.44
N ILE A 69 37.30 -21.13 -5.48
CA ILE A 69 37.49 -22.08 -6.60
C ILE A 69 38.76 -21.74 -7.36
N ALA A 70 38.97 -20.45 -7.70
CA ALA A 70 40.18 -20.01 -8.39
C ALA A 70 41.47 -20.26 -7.59
N GLN A 71 41.38 -20.22 -6.26
CA GLN A 71 42.47 -20.54 -5.34
C GLN A 71 42.64 -22.04 -5.08
N GLY A 72 41.72 -22.88 -5.57
CA GLY A 72 41.71 -24.33 -5.31
C GLY A 72 41.39 -24.71 -3.86
N THR A 73 40.87 -23.79 -3.05
CA THR A 73 40.54 -24.02 -1.62
C THR A 73 39.08 -24.40 -1.39
N TYR A 74 38.28 -24.41 -2.46
CA TYR A 74 36.87 -24.78 -2.40
C TYR A 74 36.64 -26.29 -2.22
N ASP A 75 37.52 -27.11 -2.79
CA ASP A 75 37.38 -28.57 -2.85
C ASP A 75 37.96 -29.22 -1.59
N THR A 76 37.13 -29.30 -0.55
CA THR A 76 37.45 -30.04 0.69
C THR A 76 36.78 -31.42 0.68
N PRO A 77 37.35 -32.43 1.35
CA PRO A 77 36.75 -33.76 1.40
C PRO A 77 35.33 -33.76 1.99
N GLU A 78 35.03 -32.85 2.91
CA GLU A 78 33.69 -32.70 3.50
C GLU A 78 32.70 -32.15 2.46
N ARG A 79 33.10 -31.13 1.68
CA ARG A 79 32.24 -30.59 0.62
C ARG A 79 32.03 -31.59 -0.51
N LEU A 80 33.03 -32.41 -0.82
CA LEU A 80 32.90 -33.48 -1.80
C LEU A 80 31.91 -34.56 -1.35
N GLY A 81 31.97 -34.95 -0.06
CA GLY A 81 31.00 -35.87 0.53
C GLY A 81 29.57 -35.35 0.41
N LEU A 82 29.34 -34.09 0.81
CA LEU A 82 28.04 -33.45 0.67
C LEU A 82 27.59 -33.36 -0.80
N ALA A 83 28.50 -33.05 -1.73
CA ALA A 83 28.17 -33.00 -3.14
C ALA A 83 27.72 -34.36 -3.68
N LEU A 84 28.36 -35.44 -3.22
CA LEU A 84 27.97 -36.80 -3.57
C LEU A 84 26.61 -37.17 -2.99
N ASP A 85 26.35 -36.85 -1.72
CA ASP A 85 25.07 -37.12 -1.08
C ASP A 85 23.93 -36.39 -1.81
N ASN A 86 24.10 -35.10 -2.12
CA ASN A 86 23.10 -34.34 -2.88
C ASN A 86 22.87 -34.89 -4.30
N LEU A 87 23.93 -35.38 -4.95
CA LEU A 87 23.82 -36.01 -6.27
C LEU A 87 22.99 -37.31 -6.22
N LEU A 88 23.19 -38.11 -5.16
CA LEU A 88 22.41 -39.33 -4.96
C LEU A 88 20.94 -39.02 -4.64
N ASP A 89 20.68 -37.99 -3.84
CA ASP A 89 19.33 -37.51 -3.53
C ASP A 89 18.58 -37.02 -4.78
N GLU A 90 19.26 -36.40 -5.75
CA GLU A 90 18.63 -35.96 -7.01
C GLU A 90 18.18 -37.14 -7.90
N MET A 91 18.79 -38.31 -7.72
CA MET A 91 18.55 -39.49 -8.57
C MET A 91 17.49 -40.46 -8.04
N ILE A 92 16.95 -40.23 -6.84
CA ILE A 92 15.97 -41.10 -6.17
C ILE A 92 14.61 -40.38 -6.08
#